data_AF-A0A0V0X250-F1
#
_entry.id   AF-A0A0V0X250-F1
#
_cell.length_a   1.000
_cell.length_b   1.000
_cell.length_c   1.000
_cell.angle_alpha   90.00
_cell.angle_beta   90.00
_cell.angle_gamma   90.00
#
_symmetry.space_group_name_H-M   'P 1'
#
loop_
_entity.id
_entity.type
_entity.pdbx_description
1 polymer ?
#
loop_
_entity_poly.entity_id
_entity_poly.type
_entity_poly.pdbx_seq_one_letter_code
_entity_poly.pdbx_strand_id
1 'polypeptide(L)'
;MLYYGDTNYDYMQQEEEWDREGLLDPAWEKQQKKTFTAWCNSHLRKADTMIENIEEDFRNGLKLMLLLEVISGEELPRPDRGKMRFHKIANVNKALAFIESKGVKLVSIGAEEIVDGNVKMTLGLIWSIILRFAIQDITIEELSAKEGLLLWCQRKTAPYRNVNVQNFHTSWKDGLAFCALIHRHRPELLDYDNLSKDDPLYNLNLAFDTAEKYLDIPKMLDAEDMVYVAKPDDKAVMTYVSCFYHAFRGAQQAETAANRICKVLKVNQDNERLMEEYEQLATDLLEWIRRWLPWLKNRTTDGTLKNVQQMLNEFRQYRRREKPPRIEQKGRLETNFNTLQTKLRLSNRPAYLPTEGKMIQDINGAWKNLLNAEKGFEEWLLSEMMRQEDISFFNKYVRSYSSLYCNDN
;
A
#
# COMPACT_ATOMS: atom_id res chain seq x y z
N MET A 1 -52.50 -15.44 32.00
CA MET A 1 -53.06 -14.26 31.32
C MET A 1 -51.90 -13.35 30.97
N LEU A 2 -51.54 -13.30 29.69
CA LEU A 2 -50.48 -12.42 29.18
C LEU A 2 -51.12 -11.06 28.85
N TYR A 3 -50.64 -10.00 29.49
CA TYR A 3 -50.98 -8.62 29.13
C TYR A 3 -50.10 -8.20 27.94
N TYR A 4 -50.71 -8.03 26.76
CA TYR A 4 -50.12 -7.29 25.65
C TYR A 4 -50.36 -5.81 25.91
N GLY A 5 -49.28 -5.07 26.21
CA GLY A 5 -49.28 -3.60 26.28
C GLY A 5 -49.17 -3.02 24.88
N ASP A 6 -50.12 -2.16 24.55
CA ASP A 6 -50.33 -1.50 23.27
C ASP A 6 -49.28 -0.38 23.06
N THR A 7 -48.24 -0.66 22.27
CA THR A 7 -47.17 0.29 21.91
C THR A 7 -47.53 1.23 20.75
N ASN A 8 -48.77 1.15 20.23
CA ASN A 8 -49.14 1.85 19.00
C ASN A 8 -49.78 3.23 19.23
N TYR A 9 -50.18 3.55 20.47
CA TYR A 9 -50.82 4.83 20.80
C TYR A 9 -49.83 5.99 20.98
N ASP A 10 -48.55 5.71 21.27
CA ASP A 10 -47.54 6.75 21.55
C ASP A 10 -46.95 7.35 20.26
N TYR A 11 -46.90 6.58 19.17
CA TYR A 11 -46.42 7.05 17.86
C TYR A 11 -47.42 7.98 17.15
N MET A 12 -48.72 7.71 17.27
CA MET A 12 -49.74 8.52 16.59
C MET A 12 -49.95 9.89 17.24
N GLN A 13 -49.75 10.02 18.56
CA GLN A 13 -49.78 11.34 19.22
C GLN A 13 -48.58 12.21 18.86
N GLN A 14 -47.41 11.61 18.60
CA GLN A 14 -46.20 12.33 18.23
C GLN A 14 -46.26 12.89 16.79
N GLU A 15 -46.97 12.22 15.88
CA GLU A 15 -47.26 12.76 14.54
C GLU A 15 -48.31 13.88 14.55
N GLU A 16 -49.36 13.79 15.39
CA GLU A 16 -50.40 14.83 15.49
C GLU A 16 -49.92 16.14 16.16
N GLU A 17 -48.87 16.10 17.00
CA GLU A 17 -48.21 17.30 17.54
C GLU A 17 -47.31 18.00 16.50
N TRP A 18 -46.71 17.25 15.55
CA TRP A 18 -45.82 17.79 14.51
C TRP A 18 -46.54 18.58 13.41
N ASP A 19 -47.80 18.26 13.12
CA ASP A 19 -48.59 18.97 12.09
C ASP A 19 -49.09 20.35 12.56
N ARG A 20 -48.85 20.73 13.82
CA ARG A 20 -49.37 21.98 14.42
C ARG A 20 -48.42 23.18 14.36
N GLU A 21 -47.19 23.03 13.86
CA GLU A 21 -46.21 24.13 13.72
C GLU A 21 -45.94 24.51 12.26
N GLY A 22 -46.98 24.85 11.51
CA GLY A 22 -46.84 25.58 10.26
C GLY A 22 -46.49 27.05 10.55
N LEU A 23 -45.20 27.39 10.69
CA LEU A 23 -44.59 28.67 10.23
C LEU A 23 -43.09 28.87 10.55
N LEU A 24 -42.37 27.90 11.13
CA LEU A 24 -40.92 28.00 11.41
C LEU A 24 -40.22 26.81 10.79
N ASP A 25 -39.14 27.03 10.02
CA ASP A 25 -38.20 25.96 9.63
C ASP A 25 -37.70 25.31 10.92
N PRO A 26 -38.11 24.07 11.24
CA PRO A 26 -37.73 23.44 12.50
C PRO A 26 -36.22 23.23 12.49
N ALA A 27 -35.51 23.50 13.59
CA ALA A 27 -34.04 23.56 13.61
C ALA A 27 -33.29 22.38 12.96
N TRP A 28 -33.93 21.19 12.90
CA TRP A 28 -33.41 20.02 12.20
C TRP A 28 -33.35 20.19 10.67
N GLU A 29 -34.32 20.87 10.05
CA GLU A 29 -34.41 21.08 8.60
C GLU A 29 -33.30 22.05 8.16
N LYS A 30 -33.13 23.18 8.86
CA LYS A 30 -31.96 24.06 8.69
C LYS A 30 -30.63 23.30 8.78
N GLN A 31 -30.46 22.45 9.79
CA GLN A 31 -29.21 21.70 10.00
C GLN A 31 -28.95 20.67 8.88
N GLN A 32 -29.99 19.95 8.46
CA GLN A 32 -29.90 19.01 7.34
C GLN A 32 -29.64 19.72 6.01
N LYS A 33 -30.32 20.83 5.71
CA LYS A 33 -30.07 21.65 4.51
C LYS A 33 -28.59 22.02 4.40
N LYS A 34 -28.02 22.59 5.46
CA LYS A 34 -26.60 22.98 5.48
C LYS A 34 -25.67 21.77 5.26
N THR A 35 -25.90 20.70 6.02
CA THR A 35 -25.05 19.51 5.98
C THR A 35 -25.11 18.81 4.63
N PHE A 36 -26.32 18.55 4.13
CA PHE A 36 -26.53 17.82 2.89
C PHE A 36 -26.08 18.64 1.68
N THR A 37 -26.26 19.96 1.69
CA THR A 37 -25.72 20.85 0.64
C THR A 37 -24.19 20.77 0.60
N ALA A 38 -23.53 20.88 1.75
CA ALA A 38 -22.07 20.77 1.85
C ALA A 38 -21.58 19.37 1.42
N TRP A 39 -22.29 18.30 1.80
CA TRP A 39 -22.00 16.95 1.38
C TRP A 39 -22.12 16.78 -0.15
N CYS A 40 -23.22 17.23 -0.76
CA CYS A 40 -23.38 17.21 -2.22
C CYS A 40 -22.26 17.98 -2.91
N ASN A 41 -21.92 19.17 -2.43
CA ASN A 41 -20.85 20.00 -3.01
C ASN A 41 -19.45 19.37 -2.86
N SER A 42 -19.20 18.59 -1.80
CA SER A 42 -17.94 17.84 -1.64
C SER A 42 -17.70 16.84 -2.78
N HIS A 43 -18.77 16.36 -3.41
CA HIS A 43 -18.75 15.48 -4.56
C HIS A 43 -18.84 16.25 -5.88
N LEU A 44 -19.81 17.17 -6.01
CA LEU A 44 -20.05 17.94 -7.24
C LEU A 44 -18.86 18.82 -7.65
N ARG A 45 -18.02 19.26 -6.70
CA ARG A 45 -16.77 19.98 -7.01
C ARG A 45 -15.82 19.18 -7.92
N LYS A 46 -15.93 17.85 -7.95
CA LYS A 46 -15.14 16.97 -8.84
C LYS A 46 -15.60 17.04 -10.29
N ALA A 47 -16.80 17.56 -10.54
CA ALA A 47 -17.39 17.80 -11.84
C ALA A 47 -17.57 19.31 -12.11
N ASP A 48 -16.77 20.16 -11.44
CA ASP A 48 -16.78 21.62 -11.58
C ASP A 48 -18.16 22.27 -11.44
N THR A 49 -18.98 21.77 -10.52
CA THR A 49 -20.31 22.33 -10.25
C THR A 49 -20.64 22.33 -8.75
N MET A 50 -21.67 23.08 -8.38
CA MET A 50 -22.14 23.18 -7.00
C MET A 50 -23.63 23.55 -6.93
N ILE A 51 -24.20 23.36 -5.76
CA ILE A 51 -25.54 23.80 -5.37
C ILE A 51 -25.46 24.82 -4.24
N GLU A 52 -26.40 25.76 -4.24
CA GLU A 52 -26.55 26.79 -3.20
C GLU A 52 -27.82 26.52 -2.38
N ASN A 53 -28.92 26.20 -3.06
CA ASN A 53 -30.19 25.87 -2.44
C ASN A 53 -30.61 24.46 -2.86
N ILE A 54 -30.68 23.54 -1.89
CA ILE A 54 -30.88 22.11 -2.16
C ILE A 54 -32.27 21.80 -2.73
N GLU A 55 -33.31 22.50 -2.27
CA GLU A 55 -34.68 22.34 -2.75
C GLU A 55 -34.94 22.98 -4.13
N GLU A 56 -34.11 23.94 -4.56
CA GLU A 56 -34.24 24.60 -5.86
C GLU A 56 -33.32 24.00 -6.93
N ASP A 57 -32.07 23.73 -6.59
CA ASP A 57 -31.04 23.33 -7.56
C ASP A 57 -31.23 21.91 -8.09
N PHE A 58 -31.88 21.02 -7.33
CA PHE A 58 -32.17 19.66 -7.76
C PHE A 58 -33.45 19.52 -8.57
N ARG A 59 -34.29 20.55 -8.65
CA ARG A 59 -35.61 20.50 -9.31
C ARG A 59 -35.59 20.12 -10.78
N ASN A 60 -34.47 20.34 -11.47
CA ASN A 60 -34.35 19.98 -12.90
C ASN A 60 -33.80 18.56 -13.14
N GLY A 61 -33.40 17.86 -12.07
CA GLY A 61 -32.83 16.50 -12.11
C GLY A 61 -31.38 16.40 -12.59
N LEU A 62 -30.82 17.42 -13.25
CA LEU A 62 -29.49 17.32 -13.89
C LEU A 62 -28.36 17.21 -12.86
N LYS A 63 -28.34 18.11 -11.86
CA LYS A 63 -27.33 18.06 -10.79
C LYS A 63 -27.50 16.81 -9.91
N LEU A 64 -28.72 16.31 -9.76
CA LEU A 64 -29.00 15.06 -9.03
C LEU A 64 -28.44 13.85 -9.77
N MET A 65 -28.67 13.75 -11.09
CA MET A 65 -28.09 12.70 -11.91
C MET A 65 -26.57 12.75 -11.87
N LEU A 66 -25.97 13.93 -12.06
CA LEU A 66 -24.51 14.09 -12.01
C LEU A 66 -23.93 13.72 -10.64
N LEU A 67 -24.61 14.09 -9.54
CA LEU A 67 -24.21 13.65 -8.20
C LEU A 67 -24.16 12.13 -8.10
N LEU A 68 -25.19 11.43 -8.61
CA LEU A 68 -25.26 9.97 -8.61
C LEU A 68 -24.13 9.33 -9.44
N GLU A 69 -23.82 9.90 -10.61
CA GLU A 69 -22.70 9.45 -11.44
C GLU A 69 -21.37 9.59 -10.69
N VAL A 70 -21.13 10.75 -10.05
CA VAL A 70 -19.88 11.03 -9.34
C VAL A 70 -19.69 10.13 -8.12
N ILE A 71 -20.75 9.85 -7.34
CA ILE A 71 -20.62 9.02 -6.13
C ILE A 71 -20.58 7.52 -6.43
N SER A 72 -21.21 7.09 -7.53
CA SER A 72 -21.24 5.67 -7.91
C SER A 72 -20.11 5.27 -8.86
N GLY A 73 -19.58 6.22 -9.65
CA GLY A 73 -18.65 5.94 -10.73
C GLY A 73 -19.31 5.31 -11.97
N GLU A 74 -20.65 5.30 -12.05
CA GLU A 74 -21.41 4.72 -13.15
C GLU A 74 -22.15 5.80 -13.95
N GLU A 75 -22.21 5.65 -15.28
CA GLU A 75 -22.95 6.57 -16.15
C GLU A 75 -24.47 6.31 -16.08
N LEU A 76 -25.25 7.38 -15.94
CA LEU A 76 -26.71 7.32 -15.98
C LEU A 76 -27.21 7.50 -17.43
N PRO A 77 -28.48 7.11 -17.72
CA PRO A 77 -29.07 7.38 -19.03
C PRO A 77 -29.01 8.87 -19.37
N ARG A 78 -28.72 9.20 -20.64
CA ARG A 78 -28.57 10.60 -21.08
C ARG A 78 -29.77 11.46 -20.64
N PRO A 79 -29.53 12.66 -20.08
CA PRO A 79 -30.61 13.53 -19.63
C PRO A 79 -31.43 14.07 -20.80
N ASP A 80 -32.72 14.24 -20.57
CA ASP A 80 -33.63 14.88 -21.50
C ASP A 80 -33.35 16.38 -21.52
N ARG A 81 -33.22 16.91 -22.74
CA ARG A 81 -32.93 18.32 -22.98
C ARG A 81 -34.23 19.10 -23.05
N GLY A 82 -34.41 20.07 -22.17
CA GLY A 82 -35.54 20.99 -22.24
C GLY A 82 -35.79 21.71 -20.92
N LYS A 83 -36.54 22.80 -20.96
CA LYS A 83 -36.85 23.64 -19.79
C LYS A 83 -38.23 23.37 -19.19
N MET A 84 -39.11 22.68 -19.92
CA MET A 84 -40.48 22.39 -19.50
C MET A 84 -40.52 21.38 -18.34
N ARG A 85 -41.54 21.47 -17.48
CA ARG A 85 -41.69 20.64 -16.26
C ARG A 85 -41.58 19.14 -16.55
N PHE A 86 -42.16 18.64 -17.64
CA PHE A 86 -42.11 17.21 -17.96
C PHE A 86 -40.68 16.71 -18.26
N HIS A 87 -39.79 17.54 -18.83
CA HIS A 87 -38.38 17.17 -19.01
C HIS A 87 -37.67 17.03 -17.65
N LYS A 88 -37.98 17.93 -16.71
CA LYS A 88 -37.45 17.87 -15.34
C LYS A 88 -37.90 16.59 -14.64
N ILE A 89 -39.19 16.25 -14.73
CA ILE A 89 -39.76 15.01 -14.19
C ILE A 89 -39.08 13.79 -14.80
N ALA A 90 -38.88 13.76 -16.12
CA ALA A 90 -38.21 12.65 -16.78
C ALA A 90 -36.76 12.48 -16.30
N ASN A 91 -36.01 13.57 -16.09
CA ASN A 91 -34.66 13.53 -15.54
C ASN A 91 -34.63 13.05 -14.09
N VAL A 92 -35.52 13.55 -13.24
CA VAL A 92 -35.64 13.07 -11.86
C VAL A 92 -36.01 11.59 -11.82
N ASN A 93 -36.96 11.13 -12.65
CA ASN A 93 -37.32 9.72 -12.73
C ASN A 93 -36.14 8.82 -13.13
N LYS A 94 -35.27 9.26 -14.03
CA LYS A 94 -34.02 8.52 -14.34
C LYS A 94 -33.12 8.39 -13.11
N ALA A 95 -32.98 9.45 -12.33
CA ALA A 95 -32.22 9.43 -11.08
C ALA A 95 -32.87 8.51 -10.02
N LEU A 96 -34.19 8.59 -9.82
CA LEU A 96 -34.91 7.74 -8.86
C LEU A 96 -34.81 6.26 -9.26
N ALA A 97 -35.01 5.91 -10.53
CA ALA A 97 -34.85 4.55 -11.02
C ALA A 97 -33.42 4.00 -10.80
N PHE A 98 -32.41 4.84 -10.97
CA PHE A 98 -31.04 4.46 -10.65
C PHE A 98 -30.86 4.18 -9.16
N ILE A 99 -31.38 5.05 -8.28
CA ILE A 99 -31.33 4.87 -6.82
C ILE A 99 -32.01 3.56 -6.40
N GLU A 100 -33.20 3.27 -6.94
CA GLU A 100 -33.91 2.01 -6.70
C GLU A 100 -33.11 0.78 -7.17
N SER A 101 -32.44 0.88 -8.33
CA SER A 101 -31.58 -0.20 -8.84
C SER A 101 -30.41 -0.53 -7.90
N LYS A 102 -30.02 0.41 -7.04
CA LYS A 102 -28.98 0.22 -6.00
C LYS A 102 -29.54 -0.34 -4.69
N GLY A 103 -30.82 -0.69 -4.65
CA GLY A 103 -31.47 -1.35 -3.50
C GLY A 103 -32.07 -0.39 -2.48
N VAL A 104 -32.28 0.88 -2.84
CA VAL A 104 -32.94 1.87 -1.97
C VAL A 104 -34.45 1.82 -2.20
N LYS A 105 -35.23 1.79 -1.11
CA LYS A 105 -36.70 1.86 -1.18
C LYS A 105 -37.17 3.31 -0.99
N LEU A 106 -37.67 3.92 -2.05
CA LEU A 106 -38.16 5.30 -2.04
C LEU A 106 -39.64 5.35 -1.67
N VAL A 107 -39.95 5.20 -0.37
CA VAL A 107 -41.32 5.28 0.13
C VAL A 107 -41.75 6.75 0.14
N SER A 108 -42.84 7.07 -0.57
CA SER A 108 -43.45 8.41 -0.62
C SER A 108 -42.61 9.51 -1.29
N ILE A 109 -41.54 9.18 -2.01
CA ILE A 109 -40.73 10.16 -2.77
C ILE A 109 -41.00 9.98 -4.27
N GLY A 110 -41.80 10.88 -4.84
CA GLY A 110 -42.08 10.96 -6.29
C GLY A 110 -41.22 12.02 -6.99
N ALA A 111 -41.08 11.92 -8.31
CA ALA A 111 -40.33 12.90 -9.09
C ALA A 111 -40.99 14.30 -9.06
N GLU A 112 -42.31 14.34 -8.97
CA GLU A 112 -43.12 15.55 -8.87
C GLU A 112 -42.72 16.38 -7.63
N GLU A 113 -42.59 15.73 -6.47
CA GLU A 113 -42.22 16.38 -5.21
C GLU A 113 -40.86 17.09 -5.30
N ILE A 114 -39.89 16.45 -5.96
CA ILE A 114 -38.55 17.02 -6.16
C ILE A 114 -38.60 18.17 -7.17
N VAL A 115 -39.35 18.02 -8.27
CA VAL A 115 -39.47 19.07 -9.31
C VAL A 115 -40.23 20.29 -8.79
N ASP A 116 -41.20 20.08 -7.89
CA ASP A 116 -42.01 21.14 -7.33
C ASP A 116 -41.33 21.83 -6.12
N GLY A 117 -40.22 21.27 -5.61
CA GLY A 117 -39.39 21.89 -4.57
C GLY A 117 -39.84 21.54 -3.15
N ASN A 118 -40.45 20.37 -2.94
CA ASN A 118 -40.82 19.91 -1.60
C ASN A 118 -39.55 19.62 -0.78
N VAL A 119 -39.27 20.50 0.19
CA VAL A 119 -38.04 20.45 1.00
C VAL A 119 -37.91 19.13 1.74
N LYS A 120 -38.96 18.68 2.43
CA LYS A 120 -38.96 17.44 3.23
C LYS A 120 -38.66 16.22 2.36
N MET A 121 -39.28 16.14 1.18
CA MET A 121 -39.04 15.05 0.23
C MET A 121 -37.64 15.11 -0.38
N THR A 122 -37.14 16.33 -0.67
CA THR A 122 -35.78 16.53 -1.19
C THR A 122 -34.73 16.12 -0.16
N LEU A 123 -34.85 16.54 1.10
CA LEU A 123 -33.95 16.12 2.17
C LEU A 123 -34.05 14.62 2.43
N GLY A 124 -35.24 14.03 2.38
CA GLY A 124 -35.45 12.58 2.50
C GLY A 124 -34.76 11.79 1.39
N LEU A 125 -34.81 12.29 0.16
CA LEU A 125 -34.12 11.70 -0.99
C LEU A 125 -32.60 11.76 -0.82
N ILE A 126 -32.06 12.95 -0.50
CA ILE A 126 -30.62 13.12 -0.33
C ILE A 126 -30.10 12.30 0.85
N TRP A 127 -30.84 12.21 1.95
CA TRP A 127 -30.52 11.30 3.05
C TRP A 127 -30.45 9.84 2.58
N SER A 128 -31.42 9.38 1.77
CA SER A 128 -31.42 8.00 1.27
C SER A 128 -30.19 7.70 0.40
N ILE A 129 -29.74 8.70 -0.38
CA ILE A 129 -28.51 8.63 -1.17
C ILE A 129 -27.28 8.57 -0.24
N ILE A 130 -27.16 9.49 0.73
CA ILE A 130 -26.05 9.48 1.70
C ILE A 130 -25.99 8.15 2.44
N LEU A 131 -27.13 7.68 2.96
CA LEU A 131 -27.21 6.42 3.67
C LEU A 131 -26.69 5.28 2.79
N ARG A 132 -27.14 5.18 1.54
CA ARG A 132 -26.76 4.09 0.64
C ARG A 132 -25.29 4.12 0.21
N PHE A 133 -24.78 5.29 -0.19
CA PHE A 133 -23.48 5.40 -0.85
C PHE A 133 -22.34 5.79 0.10
N ALA A 134 -22.63 6.46 1.21
CA ALA A 134 -21.62 6.86 2.19
C ALA A 134 -21.63 5.99 3.46
N ILE A 135 -22.78 5.45 3.88
CA ILE A 135 -22.86 4.80 5.19
C ILE A 135 -23.02 3.28 5.06
N GLN A 136 -23.87 2.80 4.14
CA GLN A 136 -24.30 1.41 4.09
C GLN A 136 -23.18 0.40 3.86
N ASP A 137 -22.12 0.79 3.15
CA ASP A 137 -20.96 -0.07 2.85
C ASP A 137 -19.91 -0.08 4.00
N ILE A 138 -20.18 0.63 5.10
CA ILE A 138 -19.38 0.58 6.32
C ILE A 138 -19.69 -0.71 7.07
N THR A 139 -18.91 -1.76 6.79
CA THR A 139 -19.02 -3.06 7.45
C THR A 139 -17.96 -3.21 8.53
N ILE A 140 -18.42 -3.38 9.78
CA ILE A 140 -17.56 -3.66 10.94
C ILE A 140 -18.24 -4.77 11.73
N GLU A 141 -17.58 -5.92 11.81
CA GLU A 141 -18.03 -7.07 12.63
C GLU A 141 -19.48 -7.50 12.37
N GLU A 142 -19.88 -7.52 11.09
CA GLU A 142 -21.22 -7.98 10.66
C GLU A 142 -22.39 -7.13 11.20
N LEU A 143 -22.12 -5.99 11.84
CA LEU A 143 -23.14 -5.06 12.31
C LEU A 143 -23.82 -4.32 11.16
N SER A 144 -25.01 -3.77 11.41
CA SER A 144 -25.62 -2.83 10.48
C SER A 144 -24.72 -1.61 10.28
N ALA A 145 -24.83 -0.94 9.15
CA ALA A 145 -23.96 0.18 8.80
C ALA A 145 -23.91 1.31 9.85
N LYS A 146 -25.06 1.67 10.43
CA LYS A 146 -25.14 2.69 11.49
C LYS A 146 -24.43 2.23 12.76
N GLU A 147 -24.66 0.98 13.17
CA GLU A 147 -24.01 0.38 14.35
C GLU A 147 -22.51 0.21 14.14
N GLY A 148 -22.10 -0.21 12.94
CA GLY A 148 -20.70 -0.30 12.55
C GLY A 148 -19.99 1.05 12.63
N LEU A 149 -20.58 2.11 12.08
CA LEU A 149 -20.04 3.47 12.19
C LEU A 149 -19.97 3.94 13.65
N LEU A 150 -20.98 3.64 14.48
CA LEU A 150 -20.97 3.99 15.89
C LEU A 150 -19.86 3.24 16.65
N LEU A 151 -19.74 1.93 16.42
CA LEU A 151 -18.70 1.09 17.00
C LEU A 151 -17.30 1.57 16.59
N TRP A 152 -17.13 2.00 15.33
CA TRP A 152 -15.87 2.60 14.88
C TRP A 152 -15.53 3.85 15.70
N CYS A 153 -16.50 4.75 15.88
CA CYS A 153 -16.29 5.96 16.67
C CYS A 153 -15.86 5.59 18.10
N GLN A 154 -16.63 4.70 18.75
CA GLN A 154 -16.35 4.22 20.10
C GLN A 154 -14.95 3.63 20.23
N ARG A 155 -14.51 2.78 19.28
CA ARG A 155 -13.17 2.17 19.31
C ARG A 155 -12.06 3.19 19.14
N LYS A 156 -12.27 4.17 18.27
CA LYS A 156 -11.27 5.22 18.01
C LYS A 156 -11.17 6.20 19.18
N THR A 157 -12.28 6.48 19.85
CA THR A 157 -12.33 7.39 21.00
C THR A 157 -12.14 6.70 22.35
N ALA A 158 -12.14 5.35 22.43
CA ALA A 158 -12.00 4.61 23.69
C ALA A 158 -10.78 5.01 24.56
N PRO A 159 -9.62 5.39 24.01
CA PRO A 159 -8.50 5.87 24.83
C PRO A 159 -8.72 7.24 25.52
N TYR A 160 -9.72 8.02 25.10
CA TYR A 160 -9.97 9.38 25.57
C TYR A 160 -11.03 9.39 26.68
N ARG A 161 -10.59 9.59 27.92
CA ARG A 161 -11.44 9.45 29.12
C ARG A 161 -12.63 10.41 29.18
N ASN A 162 -12.50 11.59 28.56
CA ASN A 162 -13.53 12.62 28.51
C ASN A 162 -14.53 12.43 27.36
N VAL A 163 -14.41 11.36 26.57
CA VAL A 163 -15.29 11.09 25.42
C VAL A 163 -16.04 9.79 25.61
N ASN A 164 -17.36 9.85 25.48
CA ASN A 164 -18.22 8.67 25.50
C ASN A 164 -19.27 8.75 24.39
N VAL A 165 -18.99 8.12 23.24
CA VAL A 165 -19.87 8.15 22.07
C VAL A 165 -20.94 7.09 22.19
N GLN A 166 -22.20 7.50 22.35
CA GLN A 166 -23.35 6.57 22.50
C GLN A 166 -24.42 6.75 21.42
N ASN A 167 -24.39 7.88 20.70
CA ASN A 167 -25.35 8.23 19.67
C ASN A 167 -24.71 9.21 18.68
N PHE A 168 -25.45 9.56 17.62
CA PHE A 168 -25.05 10.57 16.64
C PHE A 168 -25.74 11.93 16.88
N HIS A 169 -26.05 12.29 18.12
CA HIS A 169 -26.60 13.62 18.42
C HIS A 169 -25.86 14.27 19.58
N THR A 170 -26.27 13.96 20.82
CA THR A 170 -25.81 14.65 22.03
C THR A 170 -24.40 14.25 22.43
N SER A 171 -23.92 13.07 22.02
CA SER A 171 -22.55 12.62 22.30
C SER A 171 -21.47 13.44 21.60
N TRP A 172 -21.85 14.27 20.62
CA TRP A 172 -20.94 15.06 19.78
C TRP A 172 -20.99 16.55 20.09
N LYS A 173 -21.87 16.95 21.00
CA LYS A 173 -22.25 18.34 21.27
C LYS A 173 -21.13 19.16 21.91
N ASP A 174 -20.22 18.52 22.65
CA ASP A 174 -19.07 19.17 23.28
C ASP A 174 -17.83 19.29 22.37
N GLY A 175 -17.91 18.76 21.15
CA GLY A 175 -16.83 18.77 20.16
C GLY A 175 -15.67 17.81 20.42
N LEU A 176 -15.54 17.26 21.64
CA LEU A 176 -14.41 16.43 22.04
C LEU A 176 -14.34 15.13 21.23
N ALA A 177 -15.49 14.54 20.87
CA ALA A 177 -15.54 13.36 20.02
C ALA A 177 -14.92 13.60 18.62
N PHE A 178 -15.18 14.76 18.01
CA PHE A 178 -14.56 15.12 16.73
C PHE A 178 -13.05 15.32 16.86
N CYS A 179 -12.60 16.08 17.87
CA CYS A 179 -11.18 16.26 18.16
C CYS A 179 -10.47 14.93 18.42
N ALA A 180 -11.09 14.02 19.17
CA ALA A 180 -10.52 12.72 19.50
C ALA A 180 -10.36 11.84 18.25
N LEU A 181 -11.33 11.86 17.33
CA LEU A 181 -11.21 11.16 16.04
C LEU A 181 -10.04 11.66 15.21
N ILE A 182 -9.86 12.98 15.12
CA ILE A 182 -8.75 13.57 14.38
C ILE A 182 -7.42 13.21 15.05
N HIS A 183 -7.26 13.49 16.35
CA HIS A 183 -6.03 13.20 17.09
C HIS A 183 -5.66 11.70 17.08
N ARG A 184 -6.64 10.80 17.07
CA ARG A 184 -6.38 9.35 17.02
C ARG A 184 -5.70 8.90 15.73
N HIS A 185 -6.01 9.56 14.61
CA HIS A 185 -5.46 9.21 13.29
C HIS A 185 -4.30 10.11 12.89
N ARG A 186 -4.29 11.35 13.39
CA ARG A 186 -3.37 12.43 13.04
C ARG A 186 -3.06 13.26 14.29
N PRO A 187 -2.28 12.73 15.24
CA PRO A 187 -2.01 13.40 16.51
C PRO A 187 -1.25 14.73 16.32
N GLU A 188 -0.55 14.90 15.20
CA GLU A 188 0.19 16.12 14.86
C GLU A 188 -0.70 17.34 14.55
N LEU A 189 -1.99 17.13 14.29
CA LEU A 189 -2.88 18.19 13.80
C LEU A 189 -3.54 19.00 14.91
N LEU A 190 -3.64 18.47 16.13
CA LEU A 190 -4.27 19.16 17.25
C LEU A 190 -3.70 18.71 18.59
N ASP A 191 -3.63 19.64 19.53
CA ASP A 191 -3.25 19.37 20.91
C ASP A 191 -4.49 19.04 21.74
N TYR A 192 -4.76 17.75 21.92
CA TYR A 192 -5.98 17.28 22.57
C TYR A 192 -5.98 17.53 24.09
N ASP A 193 -4.81 17.50 24.72
CA ASP A 193 -4.68 17.55 26.19
C ASP A 193 -5.10 18.92 26.76
N ASN A 194 -5.09 19.97 25.93
CA ASN A 194 -5.52 21.32 26.28
C ASN A 194 -7.01 21.60 26.01
N LEU A 195 -7.79 20.61 25.56
CA LEU A 195 -9.21 20.78 25.28
C LEU A 195 -10.07 20.51 26.52
N SER A 196 -11.07 21.37 26.75
CA SER A 196 -12.03 21.24 27.86
C SER A 196 -13.45 21.05 27.34
N LYS A 197 -14.25 20.26 28.06
CA LYS A 197 -15.68 20.09 27.79
C LYS A 197 -16.48 21.39 27.97
N ASP A 198 -15.96 22.32 28.77
CA ASP A 198 -16.63 23.59 29.08
C ASP A 198 -16.55 24.62 27.95
N ASP A 199 -15.77 24.36 26.90
CA ASP A 199 -15.66 25.22 25.72
C ASP A 199 -16.04 24.47 24.42
N PRO A 200 -17.34 24.12 24.27
CA PRO A 200 -17.79 23.29 23.17
C PRO A 200 -17.70 24.00 21.81
N LEU A 201 -17.91 25.33 21.78
CA LEU A 201 -17.82 26.12 20.55
C LEU A 201 -16.40 26.14 20.00
N TYR A 202 -15.40 26.33 20.87
CA TYR A 202 -14.00 26.26 20.46
C TYR A 202 -13.64 24.87 19.94
N ASN A 203 -13.99 23.81 20.69
CA ASN A 203 -13.67 22.43 20.29
C ASN A 203 -14.25 22.07 18.92
N LEU A 204 -15.53 22.40 18.69
CA LEU A 204 -16.21 22.14 17.43
C LEU A 204 -15.55 22.89 16.27
N ASN A 205 -15.35 24.20 16.41
CA ASN A 205 -14.71 25.00 15.36
C ASN A 205 -13.28 24.54 15.08
N LEU A 206 -12.49 24.24 16.11
CA LEU A 206 -11.15 23.68 15.96
C LEU A 206 -11.17 22.38 15.15
N ALA A 207 -12.07 21.45 15.48
CA ALA A 207 -12.19 20.20 14.75
C ALA A 207 -12.60 20.42 13.28
N PHE A 208 -13.59 21.29 13.05
CA PHE A 208 -14.12 21.56 11.71
C PHE A 208 -13.10 22.28 10.82
N ASP A 209 -12.39 23.28 11.36
CA ASP A 209 -11.30 24.00 10.70
C ASP A 209 -10.14 23.06 10.35
N THR A 210 -9.77 22.19 11.29
CA THR A 210 -8.69 21.22 11.09
C THR A 210 -9.06 20.19 10.02
N ALA A 211 -10.31 19.72 10.02
CA ALA A 211 -10.80 18.76 9.04
C ALA A 211 -10.83 19.35 7.62
N GLU A 212 -11.29 20.60 7.47
CA GLU A 212 -11.31 21.27 6.17
C GLU A 212 -9.90 21.52 5.63
N LYS A 213 -9.03 22.08 6.48
CA LYS A 213 -7.69 22.50 6.06
C LYS A 213 -6.75 21.34 5.74
N TYR A 214 -6.80 20.26 6.52
CA TYR A 214 -5.80 19.18 6.46
C TYR A 214 -6.33 17.83 6.00
N LEU A 215 -7.65 17.60 6.08
CA LEU A 215 -8.28 16.32 5.71
C LEU A 215 -9.16 16.43 4.46
N ASP A 216 -9.30 17.63 3.88
CA ASP A 216 -10.19 17.93 2.74
C ASP A 216 -11.66 17.54 2.99
N ILE A 217 -12.10 17.62 4.26
CA ILE A 217 -13.47 17.39 4.69
C ILE A 217 -14.14 18.77 4.91
N PRO A 218 -15.08 19.19 4.06
CA PRO A 218 -15.68 20.52 4.17
C PRO A 218 -16.51 20.65 5.45
N LYS A 219 -16.68 21.87 5.97
CA LYS A 219 -17.51 22.11 7.16
C LYS A 219 -19.00 21.90 6.84
N MET A 220 -19.54 20.76 7.27
CA MET A 220 -20.95 20.43 7.04
C MET A 220 -21.85 20.84 8.20
N LEU A 221 -21.29 20.89 9.42
CA LEU A 221 -22.00 21.27 10.63
C LEU A 221 -21.61 22.68 11.07
N ASP A 222 -22.52 23.33 11.80
CA ASP A 222 -22.29 24.60 12.46
C ASP A 222 -22.09 24.39 13.96
N ALA A 223 -21.08 25.04 14.55
CA ALA A 223 -20.81 24.89 15.98
C ALA A 223 -21.95 25.47 16.84
N GLU A 224 -22.56 26.58 16.43
CA GLU A 224 -23.67 27.21 17.15
C GLU A 224 -24.91 26.33 17.09
N ASP A 225 -25.27 25.83 15.90
CA ASP A 225 -26.42 24.92 15.75
C ASP A 225 -26.21 23.63 16.58
N MET A 226 -24.98 23.11 16.68
CA MET A 226 -24.68 21.94 17.53
C MET A 226 -24.86 22.23 19.03
N VAL A 227 -24.44 23.40 19.51
CA VAL A 227 -24.43 23.75 20.94
C VAL A 227 -25.80 24.24 21.43
N TYR A 228 -26.48 25.09 20.66
CA TYR A 228 -27.71 25.74 21.12
C TYR A 228 -28.97 24.91 20.86
N VAL A 229 -28.95 24.00 19.88
CA VAL A 229 -30.09 23.08 19.67
C VAL A 229 -30.07 21.99 20.75
N ALA A 230 -31.22 21.75 21.38
CA ALA A 230 -31.35 20.79 22.48
C ALA A 230 -30.86 19.39 22.08
N LYS A 231 -31.25 18.94 20.88
CA LYS A 231 -30.83 17.68 20.27
C LYS A 231 -30.40 17.94 18.83
N PRO A 232 -29.10 17.89 18.51
CA PRO A 232 -28.62 17.95 17.13
C PRO A 232 -29.22 16.84 16.26
N ASP A 233 -29.42 17.13 14.98
CA ASP A 233 -29.96 16.18 14.02
C ASP A 233 -29.00 15.01 13.79
N ASP A 234 -29.49 13.77 13.94
CA ASP A 234 -28.64 12.59 13.90
C ASP A 234 -28.16 12.24 12.50
N LYS A 235 -28.97 12.53 11.47
CA LYS A 235 -28.61 12.35 10.06
C LYS A 235 -27.49 13.29 9.64
N ALA A 236 -27.55 14.55 10.07
CA ALA A 236 -26.53 15.54 9.81
C ALA A 236 -25.18 15.13 10.42
N VAL A 237 -25.18 14.76 11.70
CA VAL A 237 -23.96 14.29 12.39
C VAL A 237 -23.44 12.98 11.77
N MET A 238 -24.30 12.01 11.47
CA MET A 238 -23.89 10.76 10.80
C MET A 238 -23.23 11.03 9.46
N THR A 239 -23.80 11.94 8.66
CA THR A 239 -23.23 12.34 7.36
C THR A 239 -21.82 12.85 7.55
N TYR A 240 -21.62 13.80 8.47
CA TYR A 240 -20.31 14.39 8.70
C TYR A 240 -19.30 13.39 9.27
N VAL A 241 -19.70 12.57 10.24
CA VAL A 241 -18.85 11.52 10.82
C VAL A 241 -18.46 10.46 9.78
N SER A 242 -19.36 10.13 8.85
CA SER A 242 -19.04 9.21 7.75
C SER A 242 -17.93 9.74 6.84
N CYS A 243 -17.83 11.06 6.65
CA CYS A 243 -16.74 11.68 5.90
C CYS A 243 -15.38 11.46 6.60
N PHE A 244 -15.33 11.60 7.94
CA PHE A 244 -14.13 11.26 8.71
C PHE A 244 -13.76 9.78 8.56
N TYR A 245 -14.75 8.88 8.64
CA TYR A 245 -14.51 7.46 8.45
C TYR A 245 -13.84 7.18 7.10
N HIS A 246 -14.37 7.71 6.00
CA HIS A 246 -13.82 7.48 4.66
C HIS A 246 -12.45 8.12 4.46
N ALA A 247 -12.24 9.34 4.96
CA ALA A 247 -10.95 10.01 4.89
C ALA A 247 -9.85 9.19 5.58
N PHE A 248 -10.11 8.71 6.81
CA PHE A 248 -9.13 7.92 7.56
C PHE A 248 -8.98 6.49 7.04
N ARG A 249 -10.06 5.85 6.61
CA ARG A 249 -10.01 4.53 5.97
C ARG A 249 -9.18 4.59 4.68
N GLY A 250 -9.42 5.60 3.84
CA GLY A 250 -8.67 5.82 2.61
C GLY A 250 -7.17 6.02 2.86
N ALA A 251 -6.83 6.85 3.85
CA ALA A 251 -5.44 7.05 4.25
C ALA A 251 -4.77 5.74 4.72
N GLN A 252 -5.45 4.95 5.56
CA GLN A 252 -4.93 3.67 6.04
C GLN A 252 -4.75 2.63 4.91
N GLN A 253 -5.67 2.60 3.94
CA GLN A 253 -5.55 1.73 2.78
C GLN A 253 -4.36 2.14 1.90
N ALA A 254 -4.19 3.43 1.65
CA ALA A 254 -3.05 3.97 0.90
C ALA A 254 -1.71 3.64 1.59
N GLU A 255 -1.64 3.82 2.91
CA GLU A 255 -0.45 3.47 3.70
C GLU A 255 -0.15 1.96 3.64
N THR A 256 -1.18 1.12 3.77
CA THR A 256 -1.01 -0.34 3.68
C THR A 256 -0.54 -0.77 2.28
N ALA A 257 -1.08 -0.15 1.23
CA ALA A 257 -0.63 -0.39 -0.14
C ALA A 257 0.82 0.06 -0.35
N ALA A 258 1.19 1.25 0.14
CA ALA A 258 2.56 1.76 0.10
C ALA A 258 3.53 0.83 0.83
N ASN A 259 3.19 0.38 2.04
CA ASN A 259 3.99 -0.58 2.81
C ASN A 259 4.17 -1.92 2.10
N ARG A 260 3.15 -2.41 1.39
CA ARG A 260 3.27 -3.62 0.54
C ARG A 260 4.23 -3.38 -0.62
N ILE A 261 4.14 -2.24 -1.30
CA ILE A 261 5.05 -1.86 -2.39
C ILE A 261 6.49 -1.77 -1.87
N CYS A 262 6.73 -1.08 -0.76
CA CYS A 262 8.06 -0.96 -0.16
C CYS A 262 8.67 -2.34 0.17
N LYS A 263 7.86 -3.28 0.69
CA LYS A 263 8.32 -4.66 0.93
C LYS A 263 8.72 -5.37 -0.36
N VAL A 264 7.92 -5.22 -1.43
CA VAL A 264 8.25 -5.82 -2.74
C VAL A 264 9.51 -5.20 -3.33
N LEU A 265 9.67 -3.88 -3.25
CA LEU A 265 10.87 -3.17 -3.72
C LEU A 265 12.12 -3.63 -2.97
N LYS A 266 12.02 -3.79 -1.64
CA LYS A 266 13.12 -4.33 -0.82
C LYS A 266 13.56 -5.71 -1.30
N VAL A 267 12.61 -6.62 -1.53
CA VAL A 267 12.90 -7.97 -2.04
C VAL A 267 13.53 -7.92 -3.44
N ASN A 268 13.09 -7.01 -4.31
CA ASN A 268 13.72 -6.81 -5.62
C ASN A 268 15.16 -6.34 -5.53
N GLN A 269 15.42 -5.32 -4.71
CA GLN A 269 16.77 -4.80 -4.50
C GLN A 269 17.72 -5.88 -3.96
N ASP A 270 17.25 -6.70 -3.01
CA ASP A 270 18.04 -7.82 -2.49
C ASP A 270 18.34 -8.88 -3.58
N ASN A 271 17.39 -9.13 -4.48
CA ASN A 271 17.59 -10.04 -5.61
C ASN A 271 18.56 -9.47 -6.64
N GLU A 272 18.46 -8.19 -6.98
CA GLU A 272 19.40 -7.47 -7.85
C GLU A 272 20.82 -7.53 -7.31
N ARG A 273 20.99 -7.26 -6.02
CA ARG A 273 22.28 -7.39 -5.35
C ARG A 273 22.85 -8.81 -5.45
N LEU A 274 22.02 -9.85 -5.28
CA LEU A 274 22.47 -11.24 -5.43
C LEU A 274 22.87 -11.57 -6.88
N MET A 275 22.17 -11.01 -7.87
CA MET A 275 22.52 -11.13 -9.29
C MET A 275 23.88 -10.47 -9.58
N GLU A 276 24.09 -9.24 -9.11
CA GLU A 276 25.34 -8.51 -9.26
C GLU A 276 26.51 -9.22 -8.58
N GLU A 277 26.33 -9.67 -7.32
CA GLU A 277 27.35 -10.43 -6.59
C GLU A 277 27.69 -11.74 -7.33
N TYR A 278 26.70 -12.44 -7.88
CA TYR A 278 26.94 -13.63 -8.69
C TYR A 278 27.77 -13.30 -9.94
N GLU A 279 27.37 -12.28 -10.70
CA GLU A 279 28.04 -11.87 -11.94
C GLU A 279 29.49 -11.44 -11.70
N GLN A 280 29.74 -10.69 -10.64
CA GLN A 280 31.09 -10.27 -10.26
C GLN A 280 31.95 -11.48 -9.88
N LEU A 281 31.44 -12.36 -9.01
CA LEU A 281 32.17 -13.56 -8.60
C LEU A 281 32.44 -14.49 -9.81
N ALA A 282 31.50 -14.61 -10.75
CA ALA A 282 31.66 -15.42 -11.94
C ALA A 282 32.77 -14.85 -12.85
N THR A 283 32.74 -13.54 -13.09
CA THR A 283 33.71 -12.83 -13.92
C THR A 283 35.12 -12.99 -13.35
N ASP A 284 35.31 -12.65 -12.07
CA ASP A 284 36.61 -12.71 -11.41
C ASP A 284 37.19 -14.13 -11.40
N LEU A 285 36.34 -15.14 -11.18
CA LEU A 285 36.75 -16.54 -11.18
C LEU A 285 37.18 -17.00 -12.57
N LEU A 286 36.39 -16.68 -13.60
CA LEU A 286 36.68 -17.06 -14.98
C LEU A 286 37.94 -16.35 -15.50
N GLU A 287 38.14 -15.07 -15.17
CA GLU A 287 39.37 -14.34 -15.50
C GLU A 287 40.59 -14.94 -14.81
N TRP A 288 40.49 -15.31 -13.54
CA TRP A 288 41.57 -15.98 -12.82
C TRP A 288 41.91 -17.33 -13.46
N ILE A 289 40.91 -18.13 -13.83
CA ILE A 289 41.13 -19.39 -14.57
C ILE A 289 41.83 -19.11 -15.90
N ARG A 290 41.35 -18.14 -16.69
CA ARG A 290 41.94 -17.77 -17.98
C ARG A 290 43.40 -17.32 -17.86
N ARG A 291 43.75 -16.64 -16.76
CA ARG A 291 45.13 -16.19 -16.48
C ARG A 291 46.06 -17.34 -16.11
N TRP A 292 45.62 -18.28 -15.28
CA TRP A 292 46.46 -19.37 -14.77
C TRP A 292 46.53 -20.58 -15.67
N LEU A 293 45.50 -20.82 -16.50
CA LEU A 293 45.43 -22.00 -17.36
C LEU A 293 46.61 -22.10 -18.35
N PRO A 294 47.09 -21.02 -19.03
CA PRO A 294 48.26 -21.09 -19.90
C PRO A 294 49.54 -21.46 -19.13
N TRP A 295 49.74 -20.88 -17.94
CA TRP A 295 50.89 -21.19 -17.09
C TRP A 295 50.88 -22.66 -16.65
N LEU A 296 49.73 -23.16 -16.22
CA LEU A 296 49.52 -24.57 -15.86
C LEU A 296 49.56 -25.52 -17.06
N LYS A 297 49.46 -25.05 -18.30
CA LYS A 297 49.62 -25.84 -19.52
C LYS A 297 51.03 -25.74 -20.11
N ASN A 298 51.84 -24.79 -19.67
CA ASN A 298 53.20 -24.67 -20.13
C ASN A 298 54.05 -25.83 -19.62
N ARG A 299 54.80 -26.47 -20.52
CA ARG A 299 55.66 -27.64 -20.25
C ARG A 299 57.10 -27.41 -20.71
N THR A 300 57.52 -26.16 -20.84
CA THR A 300 58.88 -25.80 -21.27
C THR A 300 59.79 -25.54 -20.08
N THR A 301 61.00 -26.11 -20.09
CA THR A 301 62.11 -25.71 -19.21
C THR A 301 63.35 -25.41 -20.07
N ASP A 302 64.30 -24.65 -19.53
CA ASP A 302 65.64 -24.48 -20.13
C ASP A 302 66.58 -25.66 -19.79
N GLY A 303 66.03 -26.74 -19.21
CA GLY A 303 66.77 -27.94 -18.83
C GLY A 303 67.66 -27.78 -17.61
N THR A 304 67.49 -26.74 -16.78
CA THR A 304 68.28 -26.56 -15.55
C THR A 304 67.54 -26.98 -14.28
N LEU A 305 68.21 -27.71 -13.38
CA LEU A 305 67.67 -28.13 -12.08
C LEU A 305 67.15 -26.93 -11.25
N LYS A 306 67.83 -25.78 -11.34
CA LYS A 306 67.47 -24.55 -10.63
C LYS A 306 66.09 -24.01 -11.05
N ASN A 307 65.78 -24.04 -12.35
CA ASN A 307 64.50 -23.54 -12.84
C ASN A 307 63.35 -24.48 -12.51
N VAL A 308 63.56 -25.79 -12.56
CA VAL A 308 62.55 -26.76 -12.13
C VAL A 308 62.23 -26.57 -10.63
N GLN A 309 63.26 -26.34 -9.81
CA GLN A 309 63.08 -26.05 -8.38
C GLN A 309 62.32 -24.72 -8.14
N GLN A 310 62.55 -23.70 -8.96
CA GLN A 310 61.80 -22.45 -8.91
C GLN A 310 60.33 -22.65 -9.28
N MET A 311 60.04 -23.37 -10.38
CA MET A 311 58.67 -23.68 -10.81
C MET A 311 57.92 -24.49 -9.75
N LEU A 312 58.59 -25.42 -9.06
CA LEU A 312 58.02 -26.15 -7.91
C LEU A 312 57.60 -25.18 -6.79
N ASN A 313 58.44 -24.20 -6.47
CA ASN A 313 58.15 -23.22 -5.44
C ASN A 313 56.97 -22.32 -5.81
N GLU A 314 56.91 -21.86 -7.07
CA GLU A 314 55.79 -21.09 -7.61
C GLU A 314 54.48 -21.91 -7.58
N PHE A 315 54.53 -23.20 -7.93
CA PHE A 315 53.38 -24.10 -7.84
C PHE A 315 52.92 -24.30 -6.39
N ARG A 316 53.85 -24.42 -5.44
CA ARG A 316 53.52 -24.48 -4.00
C ARG A 316 52.87 -23.18 -3.52
N GLN A 317 53.33 -22.01 -3.98
CA GLN A 317 52.71 -20.73 -3.66
C GLN A 317 51.30 -20.63 -4.25
N TYR A 318 51.13 -21.01 -5.52
CA TYR A 318 49.82 -21.09 -6.17
C TYR A 318 48.84 -21.95 -5.34
N ARG A 319 49.24 -23.16 -4.94
CA ARG A 319 48.39 -24.07 -4.15
C ARG A 319 48.08 -23.56 -2.74
N ARG A 320 48.98 -22.80 -2.11
CA ARG A 320 48.82 -22.32 -0.74
C ARG A 320 48.14 -20.95 -0.64
N ARG A 321 48.30 -20.08 -1.63
CA ARG A 321 47.83 -18.69 -1.59
C ARG A 321 46.78 -18.38 -2.64
N GLU A 322 47.03 -18.73 -3.90
CA GLU A 322 46.16 -18.33 -5.02
C GLU A 322 44.89 -19.19 -5.13
N LYS A 323 45.02 -20.51 -5.00
CA LYS A 323 43.92 -21.45 -5.21
C LYS A 323 42.86 -21.47 -4.10
N PRO A 324 43.21 -21.48 -2.80
CA PRO A 324 42.21 -21.64 -1.73
C PRO A 324 41.08 -20.58 -1.73
N PRO A 325 41.36 -19.27 -1.90
CA PRO A 325 40.31 -18.25 -1.99
C PRO A 325 39.35 -18.47 -3.17
N ARG A 326 39.83 -19.07 -4.28
CA ARG A 326 39.01 -19.33 -5.48
C ARG A 326 38.09 -20.53 -5.30
N ILE A 327 38.46 -21.49 -4.47
CA ILE A 327 37.57 -22.59 -4.05
C ILE A 327 36.39 -22.01 -3.25
N GLU A 328 36.68 -21.13 -2.29
CA GLU A 328 35.66 -20.45 -1.49
C GLU A 328 34.76 -19.58 -2.37
N GLN A 329 35.34 -18.80 -3.28
CA GLN A 329 34.61 -18.01 -4.27
C GLN A 329 33.65 -18.85 -5.10
N LYS A 330 34.09 -20.00 -5.61
CA LYS A 330 33.24 -20.93 -6.37
C LYS A 330 32.06 -21.45 -5.52
N GLY A 331 32.32 -21.84 -4.27
CA GLY A 331 31.25 -22.29 -3.36
C GLY A 331 30.26 -21.19 -3.01
N ARG A 332 30.73 -19.95 -2.79
CA ARG A 332 29.88 -18.78 -2.54
C ARG A 332 29.02 -18.46 -3.77
N LEU A 333 29.59 -18.53 -4.97
CA LEU A 333 28.88 -18.31 -6.22
C LEU A 333 27.73 -19.31 -6.39
N GLU A 334 27.97 -20.60 -6.16
CA GLU A 334 26.93 -21.65 -6.22
C GLU A 334 25.84 -21.43 -5.17
N THR A 335 26.25 -21.04 -3.95
CA THR A 335 25.31 -20.71 -2.87
C THR A 335 24.41 -19.53 -3.26
N ASN A 336 25.01 -18.42 -3.72
CA ASN A 336 24.27 -17.23 -4.15
C ASN A 336 23.25 -17.56 -5.24
N PHE A 337 23.65 -18.34 -6.25
CA PHE A 337 22.76 -18.76 -7.33
C PHE A 337 21.58 -19.60 -6.82
N ASN A 338 21.84 -20.61 -6.00
CA ASN A 338 20.79 -21.48 -5.46
C ASN A 338 19.82 -20.73 -4.55
N THR A 339 20.35 -19.82 -3.71
CA THR A 339 19.53 -18.94 -2.87
C THR A 339 18.64 -18.05 -3.74
N LEU A 340 19.21 -17.38 -4.76
CA LEU A 340 18.47 -16.52 -5.66
C LEU A 340 17.38 -17.30 -6.43
N GLN A 341 17.73 -18.45 -6.98
CA GLN A 341 16.78 -19.31 -7.72
C GLN A 341 15.61 -19.77 -6.84
N THR A 342 15.90 -20.11 -5.58
CA THR A 342 14.87 -20.49 -4.60
C THR A 342 13.98 -19.30 -4.24
N LYS A 343 14.57 -18.12 -3.99
CA LYS A 343 13.83 -16.88 -3.71
C LYS A 343 12.88 -16.53 -4.85
N LEU A 344 13.38 -16.55 -6.09
CA LEU A 344 12.58 -16.23 -7.28
C LEU A 344 11.42 -17.22 -7.45
N ARG A 345 11.68 -18.53 -7.30
CA ARG A 345 10.65 -19.57 -7.37
C ARG A 345 9.56 -19.40 -6.31
N LEU A 346 9.92 -19.19 -5.05
CA LEU A 346 8.95 -18.98 -3.96
C LEU A 346 8.09 -17.73 -4.18
N SER A 347 8.63 -16.73 -4.88
CA SER A 347 7.90 -15.50 -5.24
C SER A 347 7.17 -15.58 -6.59
N ASN A 348 7.12 -16.75 -7.24
CA ASN A 348 6.56 -16.95 -8.59
C ASN A 348 7.14 -16.00 -9.65
N ARG A 349 8.43 -15.69 -9.54
CA ARG A 349 9.16 -14.84 -10.49
C ARG A 349 9.96 -15.68 -11.48
N PRO A 350 10.26 -15.13 -12.68
CA PRO A 350 11.14 -15.79 -13.64
C PRO A 350 12.47 -16.20 -13.01
N ALA A 351 12.98 -17.34 -13.45
CA ALA A 351 14.30 -17.83 -13.07
C ALA A 351 15.40 -16.84 -13.47
N TYR A 352 16.43 -16.73 -12.65
CA TYR A 352 17.62 -15.96 -13.01
C TYR A 352 18.44 -16.75 -14.04
N LEU A 353 18.76 -16.09 -15.15
CA LEU A 353 19.64 -16.61 -16.19
C LEU A 353 20.90 -15.73 -16.24
N PRO A 354 22.06 -16.25 -15.83
CA PRO A 354 23.33 -15.54 -15.96
C PRO A 354 23.67 -15.13 -17.40
N THR A 355 24.56 -14.16 -17.53
CA THR A 355 25.13 -13.77 -18.82
C THR A 355 25.79 -14.97 -19.52
N GLU A 356 25.74 -14.99 -20.85
CA GLU A 356 26.30 -16.07 -21.67
C GLU A 356 27.77 -16.37 -21.31
N GLY A 357 28.11 -17.66 -21.18
CA GLY A 357 29.45 -18.12 -20.77
C GLY A 357 29.73 -18.03 -19.27
N LYS A 358 28.75 -17.58 -18.45
CA LYS A 358 28.83 -17.55 -16.99
C LYS A 358 27.79 -18.46 -16.33
N MET A 359 27.21 -19.41 -17.05
CA MET A 359 26.30 -20.36 -16.41
C MET A 359 27.06 -21.23 -15.40
N ILE A 360 26.37 -21.75 -14.39
CA ILE A 360 26.95 -22.70 -13.42
C ILE A 360 27.64 -23.88 -14.13
N GLN A 361 27.07 -24.34 -15.25
CA GLN A 361 27.68 -25.40 -16.08
C GLN A 361 29.01 -24.96 -16.69
N ASP A 362 29.10 -23.74 -17.23
CA ASP A 362 30.31 -23.19 -17.83
C ASP A 362 31.42 -23.03 -16.79
N ILE A 363 31.08 -22.51 -15.61
CA ILE A 363 32.01 -22.33 -14.49
C ILE A 363 32.55 -23.68 -14.02
N ASN A 364 31.67 -24.67 -13.87
CA ASN A 364 32.09 -26.03 -13.51
C ASN A 364 32.98 -26.68 -14.59
N GLY A 365 32.67 -26.46 -15.87
CA GLY A 365 33.50 -26.89 -16.98
C GLY A 365 34.90 -26.26 -16.98
N ALA A 366 34.98 -24.94 -16.81
CA ALA A 366 36.22 -24.19 -16.72
C ALA A 366 37.07 -24.62 -15.52
N TRP A 367 36.44 -24.81 -14.36
CA TRP A 367 37.11 -25.30 -13.15
C TRP A 367 37.65 -26.73 -13.32
N LYS A 368 36.88 -27.63 -13.95
CA LYS A 368 37.34 -28.99 -14.25
C LYS A 368 38.54 -28.99 -15.20
N ASN A 369 38.54 -28.12 -16.21
CA ASN A 369 39.67 -27.97 -17.13
C ASN A 369 40.94 -27.49 -16.39
N LEU A 370 40.80 -26.54 -15.47
CA LEU A 370 41.89 -26.09 -14.61
C LEU A 370 42.46 -27.25 -13.77
N LEU A 371 41.61 -28.02 -13.08
CA LEU A 371 42.05 -29.16 -12.27
C LEU A 371 42.79 -30.22 -13.09
N ASN A 372 42.35 -30.48 -14.32
CA ASN A 372 43.04 -31.38 -15.23
C ASN A 372 44.42 -30.84 -15.63
N ALA A 373 44.52 -29.54 -15.92
CA ALA A 373 45.78 -28.88 -16.25
C ALA A 373 46.76 -28.90 -15.07
N GLU A 374 46.27 -28.68 -13.84
CA GLU A 374 47.06 -28.78 -12.61
C GLU A 374 47.62 -30.19 -12.41
N LYS A 375 46.77 -31.22 -12.54
CA LYS A 375 47.20 -32.62 -12.40
C LYS A 375 48.31 -32.96 -13.40
N GLY A 376 48.11 -32.63 -14.68
CA GLY A 376 49.11 -32.87 -15.70
C GLY A 376 50.37 -32.01 -15.55
N PHE A 377 50.32 -30.88 -14.84
CA PHE A 377 51.49 -30.05 -14.54
C PHE A 377 52.29 -30.65 -13.39
N GLU A 378 51.61 -31.09 -12.33
CA GLU A 378 52.23 -31.76 -11.19
C GLU A 378 52.94 -33.05 -11.62
N GLU A 379 52.30 -33.89 -12.44
CA GLU A 379 52.90 -35.12 -12.98
C GLU A 379 54.16 -34.84 -13.80
N TRP A 380 54.09 -33.86 -14.72
CA TRP A 380 55.23 -33.45 -15.53
C TRP A 380 56.37 -32.88 -14.69
N LEU A 381 56.06 -32.01 -13.73
CA LEU A 381 57.06 -31.32 -12.91
C LEU A 381 57.82 -32.30 -12.01
N LEU A 382 57.13 -33.33 -11.48
CA LEU A 382 57.76 -34.42 -10.75
C LEU A 382 58.68 -35.27 -11.64
N SER A 383 58.22 -35.65 -12.84
CA SER A 383 59.05 -36.41 -13.80
C SER A 383 60.30 -35.64 -14.24
N GLU A 384 60.15 -34.34 -14.50
CA GLU A 384 61.27 -33.49 -14.91
C GLU A 384 62.25 -33.24 -13.75
N MET A 385 61.78 -33.11 -12.51
CA MET A 385 62.66 -33.07 -11.33
C MET A 385 63.53 -34.32 -11.22
N MET A 386 62.91 -35.51 -11.29
CA MET A 386 63.65 -36.78 -11.23
C MET A 386 64.69 -36.88 -12.35
N ARG A 387 64.28 -36.54 -13.59
CA ARG A 387 65.18 -36.56 -14.74
C ARG A 387 66.38 -35.62 -14.56
N GLN A 388 66.17 -34.43 -14.01
CA GLN A 388 67.23 -33.45 -13.79
C GLN A 388 68.16 -33.83 -12.63
N GLU A 389 67.62 -34.44 -11.58
CA GLU A 389 68.41 -35.00 -10.48
C GLU A 389 69.33 -36.13 -10.99
N ASP A 390 68.80 -37.05 -11.79
CA ASP A 390 69.57 -38.14 -12.41
C ASP A 390 70.70 -37.60 -13.32
N ILE A 391 70.39 -36.62 -14.17
CA ILE A 391 71.37 -35.96 -15.04
C ILE A 391 72.44 -35.24 -14.20
N SER A 392 72.05 -34.56 -13.12
CA SER A 392 72.99 -33.87 -12.25
C SER A 392 73.92 -34.84 -11.50
N PHE A 393 73.37 -35.99 -11.07
CA PHE A 393 74.12 -37.05 -10.43
C PHE A 393 75.10 -37.69 -11.41
N PHE A 394 74.66 -38.02 -12.62
CA PHE A 394 75.50 -38.56 -13.68
C PHE A 394 76.62 -37.57 -14.07
N ASN A 395 76.30 -36.28 -14.23
CA ASN A 395 77.30 -35.24 -14.50
C ASN A 395 78.33 -35.10 -13.38
N LYS A 396 77.92 -35.25 -12.12
CA LYS A 396 78.81 -35.25 -10.96
C LYS A 396 79.70 -36.49 -10.94
N TYR A 397 79.14 -37.65 -11.26
CA TYR A 397 79.87 -38.92 -11.38
C TYR A 397 80.92 -38.86 -12.49
N VAL A 398 80.54 -38.43 -13.70
CA VAL A 398 81.44 -38.23 -14.85
C VAL A 398 82.54 -37.22 -14.53
N ARG A 399 82.23 -36.09 -13.89
CA ARG A 399 83.25 -35.12 -13.46
C ARG A 399 84.23 -35.70 -12.43
N SER A 400 83.76 -36.52 -11.50
CA SER A 400 84.65 -37.18 -10.53
C SER A 400 85.57 -38.22 -11.20
N TYR A 401 85.05 -38.97 -12.17
CA TYR A 401 85.83 -39.90 -12.99
C TYR A 401 86.86 -39.16 -13.85
N SER A 402 86.47 -38.11 -14.57
CA SER A 402 87.42 -37.30 -15.35
C SER A 402 88.49 -36.63 -14.48
N SER A 403 88.16 -36.22 -13.25
CA SER A 403 89.14 -35.68 -12.29
C SER A 403 90.12 -36.74 -11.77
N LEU A 404 89.74 -38.01 -11.72
CA LEU A 404 90.60 -39.12 -11.31
C LEU A 404 91.58 -39.53 -12.42
N TYR A 405 91.22 -39.33 -13.70
CA TYR A 405 92.05 -39.68 -14.87
C TYR A 405 92.82 -38.50 -15.48
N CYS A 406 92.67 -37.27 -14.97
CA CYS A 406 93.45 -36.10 -15.41
C CYS A 406 94.64 -35.75 -14.50
N ASN A 407 94.94 -36.54 -13.46
CA ASN A 407 96.13 -36.37 -12.62
C ASN A 407 97.32 -37.26 -13.03
N ASP A 408 97.21 -38.02 -14.12
CA ASP A 408 98.30 -38.82 -14.69
C ASP A 408 98.73 -38.27 -16.06
N ASN A 409 99.27 -37.05 -16.08
CA ASN A 409 100.13 -36.56 -17.17
C ASN A 409 101.15 -35.54 -16.66
#